data_AF-A0A8W8JP60-F1
#
_entry.id   AF-A0A8W8JP60-F1
#
_cell.length_a   1.000
_cell.length_b   1.000
_cell.length_c   1.000
_cell.angle_alpha   90.00
_cell.angle_beta   90.00
_cell.angle_gamma   90.00
#
_symmetry.space_group_name_H-M   'P 1'
#
loop_
_entity.id
_entity.type
_entity.pdbx_description
1 polymer ?
#
loop_
_entity_poly.entity_id
_entity_poly.type
_entity_poly.pdbx_seq_one_letter_code
_entity_poly.pdbx_strand_id
1 'polypeptide(L)'
;EDRPGVFTSICNCLFGCFLFAWFIAGNVWIYSNYDDWSKDPSHVDKYCHPTCYLYAFWTTTAVYIMTGATIVLGCCSACIAACCSCFQD
;
A
#
# COMPACT_ATOMS: atom_id res chain seq x y z
N GLU A 1 14.79 17.70 28.02
CA GLU A 1 14.74 16.27 27.66
C GLU A 1 13.93 16.13 26.37
N ASP A 2 14.49 16.58 25.26
CA ASP A 2 13.88 16.43 23.94
C ASP A 2 14.01 14.97 23.52
N ARG A 3 12.95 14.17 23.64
CA ARG A 3 12.98 12.75 23.24
C ARG A 3 13.01 12.66 21.71
N PRO A 4 14.16 12.35 21.07
CA PRO A 4 14.28 12.28 19.60
C PRO A 4 13.35 11.22 18.98
N GLY A 5 12.87 10.26 19.78
CA GLY A 5 11.90 9.25 19.37
C GLY A 5 10.50 9.78 19.09
N VAL A 6 10.06 10.87 19.73
CA VAL A 6 8.70 11.41 19.53
C VAL A 6 8.57 12.10 18.17
N PHE A 7 9.55 12.92 17.79
CA PHE A 7 9.60 13.58 16.49
C PHE A 7 9.63 12.57 15.34
N THR A 8 10.49 11.56 15.45
CA THR A 8 10.59 10.47 14.47
C THR A 8 9.27 9.72 14.30
N SER A 9 8.56 9.47 15.39
CA SER A 9 7.24 8.80 15.37
C SER A 9 6.18 9.63 14.64
N ILE A 10 6.10 10.94 14.92
CA ILE A 10 5.15 11.86 14.26
C ILE A 10 5.45 11.96 12.75
N CYS A 11 6.71 12.12 12.36
CA CYS A 11 7.11 12.16 10.96
C CYS A 11 6.74 10.86 10.23
N ASN A 12 6.95 9.71 10.87
CA ASN A 12 6.58 8.41 10.31
C ASN A 12 5.06 8.27 10.13
N CYS A 13 4.27 8.73 11.10
CA CYS A 13 2.80 8.74 10.99
C CYS A 13 2.32 9.65 9.85
N LEU A 14 2.85 10.86 9.74
CA LEU A 14 2.50 11.81 8.67
C LEU A 14 2.86 11.25 7.28
N PHE A 15 4.06 10.67 7.15
CA PHE A 15 4.51 10.05 5.92
C PHE A 15 3.66 8.83 5.56
N GLY A 16 3.30 8.01 6.55
CA GLY A 16 2.38 6.88 6.38
C GLY A 16 0.99 7.31 5.90
N CYS A 17 0.41 8.34 6.52
CA CYS A 17 -0.88 8.90 6.09
C CYS A 17 -0.82 9.49 4.68
N PHE A 18 0.26 10.20 4.34
CA PHE A 18 0.48 10.73 3.00
C PHE A 18 0.58 9.60 1.97
N LEU A 19 1.39 8.58 2.23
CA LEU A 19 1.53 7.42 1.35
C LEU A 19 0.20 6.67 1.18
N PHE A 20 -0.61 6.57 2.23
CA PHE A 20 -1.92 5.94 2.17
C PHE A 20 -2.91 6.74 1.29
N ALA A 21 -2.99 8.06 1.49
CA ALA A 21 -3.81 8.92 0.65
C ALA A 21 -3.35 8.91 -0.81
N TRP A 22 -2.02 8.97 -1.03
CA TRP A 22 -1.40 8.87 -2.34
C TRP A 22 -1.68 7.53 -3.01
N PHE A 23 -1.68 6.44 -2.25
CA PHE A 23 -2.03 5.11 -2.73
C PHE A 23 -3.48 5.04 -3.23
N ILE A 24 -4.42 5.63 -2.50
CA ILE A 24 -5.82 5.72 -2.93
C ILE A 24 -5.94 6.55 -4.22
N ALA A 25 -5.25 7.70 -4.28
CA ALA A 25 -5.21 8.53 -5.48
C ALA A 25 -4.62 7.78 -6.68
N GLY A 26 -3.57 6.98 -6.46
CA GLY A 26 -2.97 6.12 -7.48
C GLY A 26 -3.92 5.04 -8.00
N ASN A 27 -4.71 4.41 -7.12
CA ASN A 27 -5.76 3.47 -7.52
C ASN A 27 -6.80 4.17 -8.40
N VAL A 28 -7.35 5.30 -7.94
CA VAL A 28 -8.33 6.08 -8.73
C VAL A 28 -7.76 6.49 -10.09
N TRP A 29 -6.48 6.86 -10.15
CA TRP A 29 -5.82 7.23 -11.39
C TRP A 29 -5.66 6.04 -12.36
N ILE A 30 -5.29 4.86 -11.86
CA ILE A 30 -5.22 3.61 -12.64
C ILE A 30 -6.61 3.22 -13.16
N TYR A 31 -7.63 3.23 -12.30
CA TYR A 31 -9.00 2.83 -12.67
C TYR A 31 -9.70 3.85 -13.57
N SER A 32 -9.39 5.14 -13.42
CA SER A 32 -9.90 6.19 -14.31
C SER A 32 -9.39 6.03 -15.75
N ASN A 33 -8.14 5.58 -15.91
CA ASN A 33 -7.55 5.33 -17.24
C ASN A 33 -7.88 3.93 -17.81
N TYR A 34 -8.68 3.11 -17.10
CA TYR A 34 -9.03 1.76 -17.56
C TYR A 34 -10.04 1.75 -18.71
N ASP A 35 -10.93 2.74 -18.77
CA ASP A 35 -12.01 2.79 -19.79
C ASP A 35 -11.61 3.49 -21.09
N ASP A 36 -10.50 4.24 -21.10
CA ASP A 36 -10.18 5.20 -22.16
C ASP A 36 -8.73 5.12 -22.67
N TRP A 37 -8.07 3.97 -22.51
CA TRP A 37 -6.72 3.77 -23.02
C TRP A 37 -6.75 3.40 -24.51
N SER A 38 -6.29 4.33 -25.35
CA SER A 38 -5.96 4.03 -26.75
C SER A 38 -4.45 3.77 -26.87
N LYS A 39 -4.08 2.66 -27.52
CA LYS A 39 -2.68 2.31 -27.80
C LYS A 39 -2.08 3.13 -28.96
N ASP A 40 -2.91 3.94 -29.63
CA ASP A 40 -2.50 4.72 -30.79
C ASP A 40 -1.78 6.02 -30.38
N PRO A 41 -0.52 6.23 -30.81
CA PRO A 41 0.26 7.43 -30.51
C PRO A 41 -0.29 8.72 -31.14
N SER A 42 -1.32 8.61 -31.98
CA SER A 42 -2.02 9.74 -32.60
C SER A 42 -2.97 10.47 -31.63
N HIS A 43 -3.34 9.85 -30.50
CA HIS A 43 -4.21 10.43 -29.48
C HIS A 43 -3.37 10.86 -28.27
N VAL A 44 -2.66 11.97 -28.43
CA VAL A 44 -1.76 12.56 -27.42
C VAL A 44 -2.44 12.81 -26.06
N ASP A 45 -3.75 13.07 -26.04
CA ASP A 45 -4.51 13.31 -24.80
C ASP A 45 -4.78 12.03 -23.99
N LYS A 46 -4.67 10.85 -24.60
CA LYS A 46 -5.00 9.54 -23.97
C LYS A 46 -3.87 8.51 -24.06
N TYR A 47 -2.70 8.93 -24.49
CA TYR A 47 -1.55 8.05 -24.66
C TYR A 47 -0.89 7.75 -23.30
N CYS A 48 -1.08 6.53 -22.81
CA CYS A 48 -0.38 6.00 -21.63
C CYS A 48 0.52 4.84 -22.04
N HIS A 49 1.81 4.91 -21.70
CA HIS A 49 2.74 3.82 -21.97
C HIS A 49 2.34 2.55 -21.17
N PRO A 50 2.16 1.39 -21.82
CA PRO A 50 1.62 0.19 -21.18
C PRO A 50 2.48 -0.31 -20.01
N THR A 51 3.80 -0.12 -20.09
CA THR A 51 4.74 -0.47 -19.02
C THR A 51 4.52 0.33 -17.74
N CYS A 52 4.18 1.62 -17.85
CA CYS A 52 3.94 2.48 -16.68
C CYS A 52 2.64 2.08 -15.97
N TYR A 53 1.59 1.76 -16.75
CA TYR A 53 0.32 1.24 -16.23
C TYR A 53 0.52 -0.09 -15.49
N LEU A 54 1.18 -1.06 -16.13
CA LEU A 54 1.48 -2.36 -15.53
C LEU A 54 2.30 -2.20 -14.25
N TYR A 55 3.33 -1.34 -14.26
CA TYR A 55 4.12 -1.08 -13.06
C TYR A 55 3.27 -0.54 -11.91
N ALA A 56 2.41 0.45 -12.16
CA ALA A 56 1.53 1.05 -11.16
C ALA A 56 0.49 0.05 -10.61
N PHE A 57 -0.03 -0.83 -11.47
CA PHE A 57 -0.95 -1.90 -11.08
C PHE A 57 -0.25 -2.93 -10.18
N TRP A 58 0.89 -3.47 -10.61
CA TRP A 58 1.62 -4.48 -9.86
C TRP A 58 2.17 -3.98 -8.52
N THR A 59 2.64 -2.73 -8.46
CA THR A 59 3.08 -2.12 -7.20
C THR A 59 1.92 -1.99 -6.21
N THR A 60 0.74 -1.57 -6.69
CA THR A 60 -0.48 -1.53 -5.90
C THR A 60 -0.86 -2.90 -5.33
N THR A 61 -0.89 -3.93 -6.19
CA THR A 61 -1.20 -5.30 -5.79
C THR A 61 -0.18 -5.85 -4.78
N ALA A 62 1.11 -5.58 -4.97
CA ALA A 62 2.16 -6.02 -4.04
C ALA A 62 1.98 -5.43 -2.64
N VAL A 63 1.62 -4.15 -2.52
CA VAL A 63 1.33 -3.51 -1.23
C VAL A 63 0.16 -4.19 -0.53
N TYR A 64 -0.95 -4.44 -1.24
CA TYR A 64 -2.10 -5.16 -0.67
C TYR A 64 -1.73 -6.56 -0.17
N ILE A 65 -0.94 -7.32 -0.95
CA ILE A 65 -0.47 -8.66 -0.56
C ILE A 65 0.38 -8.57 0.71
N MET A 66 1.32 -7.63 0.77
CA MET A 66 2.18 -7.44 1.94
C MET A 66 1.37 -7.05 3.18
N THR A 67 0.43 -6.12 3.07
CA THR A 67 -0.45 -5.72 4.18
C THR A 67 -1.34 -6.86 4.65
N GLY A 68 -1.92 -7.64 3.72
CA GLY A 68 -2.68 -8.84 4.07
C GLY A 68 -1.81 -9.86 4.80
N ALA A 69 -0.60 -10.11 4.30
CA ALA A 69 0.33 -11.05 4.90
C ALA A 69 0.77 -10.62 6.32
N THR A 70 1.06 -9.34 6.56
CA THR A 70 1.44 -8.86 7.90
C THR A 70 0.30 -8.98 8.90
N ILE A 71 -0.94 -8.71 8.48
CA ILE A 71 -2.12 -8.89 9.34
C ILE A 71 -2.31 -10.38 9.68
N VAL A 72 -2.24 -11.26 8.69
CA VAL A 72 -2.41 -12.71 8.90
C VAL A 72 -1.30 -13.25 9.80
N LEU A 73 -0.03 -12.97 9.51
CA LEU A 73 1.10 -13.43 10.31
C LEU A 73 1.10 -12.84 11.73
N GLY A 74 0.74 -11.55 11.87
CA GLY A 74 0.60 -10.89 13.16
C GLY A 74 -0.55 -11.46 14.00
N CYS A 75 -1.69 -11.72 13.38
CA CYS A 75 -2.84 -12.34 14.05
C CYS A 75 -2.53 -13.80 14.44
N CYS A 76 -1.97 -14.60 13.53
CA CYS A 76 -1.59 -15.98 13.83
C CYS A 76 -0.55 -16.08 14.95
N SER A 77 0.46 -15.21 14.96
CA SER A 77 1.47 -15.19 16.03
C SER A 77 0.89 -14.73 17.37
N ALA A 78 -0.01 -13.75 17.39
CA ALA A 78 -0.72 -13.32 18.59
C ALA A 78 -1.66 -14.42 19.13
N CYS A 79 -2.36 -15.14 18.25
CA CYS A 79 -3.21 -16.27 18.62
C CYS A 79 -2.39 -17.43 19.20
N ILE A 80 -1.27 -17.80 18.57
CA ILE A 80 -0.38 -18.85 19.09
C ILE A 80 0.21 -18.44 20.44
N ALA A 81 0.68 -17.19 20.57
CA ALA A 81 1.20 -16.67 21.84
C ALA A 81 0.14 -16.73 22.94
N ALA A 82 -1.09 -16.29 22.66
CA ALA A 82 -2.23 -16.36 23.59
C ALA A 82 -2.54 -17.80 24.01
N CYS A 83 -2.59 -18.74 23.06
CA CYS A 83 -2.82 -20.16 23.34
C CYS A 83 -1.70 -20.79 24.17
N CYS A 84 -0.44 -20.43 23.92
CA CYS A 84 0.70 -20.90 24.70
C CYS A 84 0.72 -20.32 26.11
N SER A 85 0.35 -19.04 26.30
CA SER A 85 0.23 -18.44 27.63
C SER A 85 -0.88 -19.08 28.48
N CYS A 86 -1.99 -19.52 27.88
CA CYS A 86 -3.06 -20.22 28.61
C CYS A 86 -2.70 -21.65 29.04
N PHE A 87 -1.65 -22.26 28.47
CA PHE A 87 -1.21 -23.62 28.85
C PHE A 87 -0.22 -23.62 30.02
N GLN A 88 0.24 -22.44 30.46
CA GLN A 88 1.27 -22.29 31.48
C GLN A 88 0.74 -21.82 32.85
N ASP A 89 -0.57 -21.59 32.95
CA ASP A 89 -1.35 -21.50 34.20
C ASP A 89 -2.01 -22.87 34.51
#